data_AF-A0A7C1VRV0-F1
#
_entry.id   AF-A0A7C1VRV0-F1
#
_cell.length_a   1.000
_cell.length_b   1.000
_cell.length_c   1.000
_cell.angle_alpha   90.00
_cell.angle_beta   90.00
_cell.angle_gamma   90.00
#
_symmetry.space_group_name_H-M   'P 1'
#
loop_
_entity.id
_entity.type
_entity.pdbx_description
1 polymer ?
#
loop_
_entity_poly.entity_id
_entity_poly.type
_entity_poly.pdbx_seq_one_letter_code
_entity_poly.pdbx_strand_id
1 'polypeptide(L)'
;MPQLSRLSISLFVVESFHCSFELLGSALPIFRQRQALAGLLLFKATFIIRHRDISVIKRLLPFVLLFAMSFSIQADDTHSMLTGKNVLILYKKDDILSKKIAAYYADKRSVPSSQQLGIQLDSNSSTLSRSQFNQLEKTIQPHLSKNIKVILLTWTKPYRVKCMSITSAVTLGFDEQYCSHNADHQTGCHPTKNSPLFNISRSKANQSPPWRLSMMLSGENFEQAKALIDRGIEADGSDPVGDAYLVRTQDANRSTRWPIFKQLVSLWPRYKGITLHY
;
A
#
# COMPACT_ATOMS: atom_id res chain seq x y z
N MET A 1 -5.32 -6.20 45.94
CA MET A 1 -5.38 -5.01 45.07
C MET A 1 -4.20 -5.06 44.11
N PRO A 2 -4.39 -5.49 42.84
CA PRO A 2 -3.28 -5.68 41.93
C PRO A 2 -2.95 -4.38 41.19
N GLN A 3 -1.65 -4.16 41.00
CA GLN A 3 -1.08 -3.05 40.25
C GLN A 3 -1.40 -3.17 38.75
N LEU A 4 -1.89 -2.07 38.18
CA LEU A 4 -2.05 -1.87 36.75
C LEU A 4 -0.69 -1.57 36.11
N SER A 5 -0.08 -2.59 35.52
CA SER A 5 1.04 -2.44 34.59
C SER A 5 0.53 -1.87 33.26
N ARG A 6 0.87 -0.61 32.98
CA ARG A 6 0.64 0.04 31.67
C ARG A 6 1.49 -0.66 30.60
N LEU A 7 0.84 -1.34 29.66
CA LEU A 7 1.47 -1.81 28.43
C LEU A 7 1.78 -0.61 27.53
N SER A 8 3.06 -0.30 27.38
CA SER A 8 3.56 0.67 26.41
C SER A 8 3.73 -0.05 25.07
N ILE A 9 2.87 0.25 24.10
CA ILE A 9 2.98 -0.27 22.74
C ILE A 9 4.04 0.56 22.00
N SER A 10 5.29 0.09 22.02
CA SER A 10 6.33 0.60 21.11
C SER A 10 6.11 0.00 19.73
N LEU A 11 5.53 0.78 18.82
CA LEU A 11 5.50 0.46 17.40
C LEU A 11 6.93 0.60 16.84
N PHE A 12 7.71 -0.47 16.88
CA PHE A 12 8.99 -0.55 16.16
C PHE A 12 8.70 -0.74 14.66
N VAL A 13 8.67 0.37 13.93
CA VAL A 13 8.94 0.35 12.49
C VAL A 13 10.44 0.13 12.36
N VAL A 14 10.85 -1.09 11.98
CA VAL A 14 12.22 -1.34 11.50
C VAL A 14 12.31 -0.74 10.10
N GLU A 15 12.44 0.58 10.05
CA GLU A 15 12.98 1.28 8.90
C GLU A 15 14.50 1.18 9.05
N SER A 16 15.16 0.52 8.11
CA SER A 16 16.62 0.54 8.01
C SER A 16 17.07 1.99 7.79
N PHE A 17 17.40 2.69 8.88
CA PHE A 17 17.97 4.03 8.86
C PHE A 17 19.47 3.96 8.54
N HIS A 18 19.83 4.37 7.32
CA HIS A 18 20.91 5.34 7.07
C HIS A 18 20.88 5.76 5.60
N CYS A 19 20.00 6.70 5.25
CA CYS A 19 20.22 7.65 4.15
C CYS A 19 19.08 8.65 4.13
N SER A 20 19.33 9.87 4.62
CA SER A 20 18.44 11.01 4.42
C SER A 20 19.16 12.00 3.52
N PHE A 21 18.61 12.27 2.34
CA PHE A 21 18.88 13.51 1.63
C PHE A 21 17.69 13.95 0.78
N GLU A 22 17.57 15.27 0.67
CA GLU A 22 16.42 16.07 0.28
C GLU A 22 16.11 16.03 -1.22
N LEU A 23 14.83 16.20 -1.58
CA LEU A 23 14.43 16.77 -2.87
C LEU A 23 13.40 17.88 -2.66
N LEU A 24 13.79 19.08 -3.08
CA LEU A 24 12.99 20.29 -3.15
C LEU A 24 11.87 20.18 -4.20
N GLY A 25 10.67 20.63 -3.79
CA GLY A 25 9.80 21.53 -4.54
C GLY A 25 9.39 21.20 -5.98
N SER A 26 8.12 20.86 -6.17
CA SER A 26 7.32 21.44 -7.27
C SER A 26 5.82 21.29 -6.98
N ALA A 27 5.17 22.44 -6.81
CA ALA A 27 3.74 22.59 -6.63
C ALA A 27 3.02 22.67 -7.99
N LEU A 28 1.80 22.09 -8.03
CA LEU A 28 0.69 22.33 -8.97
C LEU A 28 0.91 21.86 -10.44
N PRO A 29 -0.07 21.15 -11.05
CA PRO A 29 -1.36 21.77 -11.40
C PRO A 29 -2.59 20.84 -11.36
N ILE A 30 -3.62 21.20 -10.59
CA ILE A 30 -5.00 20.71 -10.80
C ILE A 30 -5.93 21.93 -10.79
N PHE A 31 -5.81 22.75 -11.83
CA PHE A 31 -6.73 23.85 -12.09
C PHE A 31 -6.90 24.03 -13.61
N ARG A 32 -7.25 22.95 -14.33
CA ARG A 32 -7.52 23.05 -15.77
C ARG A 32 -8.60 22.13 -16.33
N GLN A 33 -9.56 21.72 -15.50
CA GLN A 33 -10.68 20.89 -15.97
C GLN A 33 -12.06 21.35 -15.47
N ARG A 34 -12.16 22.54 -14.87
CA ARG A 34 -13.45 23.18 -14.52
C ARG A 34 -13.96 24.20 -15.53
N GLN A 35 -13.24 24.48 -16.61
CA GLN A 35 -13.66 25.48 -17.62
C GLN A 35 -14.50 24.91 -18.77
N ALA A 36 -14.65 23.59 -18.90
CA ALA A 36 -15.46 23.01 -19.99
C ALA A 36 -16.97 22.97 -19.69
N LEU A 37 -17.38 22.98 -18.41
CA LEU A 37 -18.81 22.94 -18.04
C LEU A 37 -19.47 24.31 -17.92
N ALA A 38 -18.71 25.39 -17.76
CA ALA A 38 -19.25 26.75 -17.70
C ALA A 38 -19.69 27.28 -19.09
N GLY A 39 -19.07 26.80 -20.17
CA GLY A 39 -19.38 27.23 -21.54
C GLY A 39 -20.74 26.73 -22.07
N LEU A 40 -21.20 25.57 -21.59
CA LEU A 40 -22.46 24.98 -22.08
C LEU A 40 -23.70 25.55 -21.37
N LEU A 41 -23.54 26.08 -20.15
CA LEU A 41 -24.62 26.74 -19.41
C LEU A 41 -24.90 28.15 -19.94
N LEU A 42 -23.89 28.86 -20.44
CA LEU A 42 -24.07 30.20 -21.02
C LEU A 42 -24.70 30.17 -22.43
N PHE A 43 -24.51 29.10 -23.21
CA PHE A 43 -25.16 28.98 -24.52
C PHE A 43 -26.69 28.73 -24.44
N LYS A 44 -27.18 28.17 -23.32
CA LYS A 44 -28.62 27.92 -23.12
C LYS A 44 -29.38 29.15 -22.67
N ALA A 45 -28.74 30.09 -21.98
CA ALA A 45 -29.40 31.30 -21.49
C ALA A 45 -29.81 32.25 -22.63
N THR A 46 -29.08 32.26 -23.75
CA THR A 46 -29.37 33.16 -24.89
C THR A 46 -30.52 32.69 -25.77
N PHE A 47 -30.83 31.38 -25.80
CA PHE A 47 -31.94 30.86 -26.61
C PHE A 47 -33.31 31.10 -25.96
N ILE A 48 -33.37 31.18 -24.63
CA ILE A 48 -34.62 31.33 -23.87
C ILE A 48 -35.15 32.79 -23.91
N ILE A 49 -34.30 33.77 -24.22
CA ILE A 49 -34.69 35.19 -24.15
C ILE A 49 -35.40 35.70 -25.44
N ARG A 50 -35.40 34.94 -26.55
CA ARG A 50 -35.99 35.41 -27.82
C ARG A 50 -37.35 34.84 -28.21
N HIS A 51 -37.89 33.84 -27.49
CA HIS A 51 -39.25 33.33 -27.75
C HIS A 51 -40.08 33.31 -26.47
N ARG A 52 -40.92 34.34 -26.32
CA ARG A 52 -41.88 34.52 -25.22
C ARG A 52 -43.16 33.72 -25.48
N ASP A 53 -43.02 32.45 -25.86
CA ASP A 53 -44.15 31.55 -26.10
C ASP A 53 -44.13 30.39 -25.11
N ILE A 54 -44.95 30.53 -24.07
CA ILE A 54 -45.07 29.64 -22.90
C ILE A 54 -45.41 28.20 -23.33
N SER A 55 -45.95 28.03 -24.54
CA SER A 55 -46.33 26.76 -25.15
C SER A 55 -45.13 25.86 -25.47
N VAL A 56 -43.98 26.46 -25.85
CA VAL A 56 -42.76 25.73 -26.24
C VAL A 56 -42.02 25.20 -24.99
N ILE A 57 -42.03 25.98 -23.91
CA ILE A 57 -41.42 25.60 -22.62
C ILE A 57 -42.09 24.36 -22.03
N LYS A 58 -43.43 24.25 -22.15
CA LYS A 58 -44.17 23.05 -21.70
C LYS A 58 -43.87 21.79 -22.54
N ARG A 59 -43.53 21.93 -23.82
CA ARG A 59 -43.18 20.80 -24.71
C ARG A 59 -41.74 20.33 -24.55
N LEU A 60 -40.83 21.20 -24.13
CA LEU A 60 -39.41 20.86 -23.92
C LEU A 60 -39.09 20.39 -22.49
N LEU A 61 -39.93 20.73 -21.50
CA LEU A 61 -39.80 20.28 -20.12
C LEU A 61 -39.68 18.75 -19.96
N PRO A 62 -40.49 17.91 -20.65
CA PRO A 62 -40.35 16.45 -20.52
C PRO A 62 -39.04 15.93 -21.14
N PHE A 63 -38.54 16.56 -22.21
CA PHE A 63 -37.27 16.15 -22.86
C PHE A 63 -36.04 16.48 -22.01
N VAL A 64 -36.06 17.62 -21.30
CA VAL A 64 -35.00 17.98 -20.35
C VAL A 64 -35.01 17.09 -19.10
N LEU A 65 -36.20 16.72 -18.61
CA LEU A 65 -36.35 15.74 -17.53
C LEU A 65 -35.92 14.32 -17.94
N LEU A 66 -36.18 13.90 -19.19
CA LEU A 66 -35.70 12.62 -19.73
C LEU A 66 -34.18 12.59 -19.96
N PHE A 67 -33.57 13.70 -20.38
CA PHE A 67 -32.12 13.75 -20.59
C PHE A 67 -31.33 13.81 -19.27
N ALA A 68 -31.92 14.36 -18.20
CA ALA A 68 -31.29 14.39 -16.87
C ALA A 68 -31.29 13.01 -16.17
N MET A 69 -32.11 12.03 -16.61
CA MET A 69 -32.13 10.68 -16.01
C MET A 69 -31.04 9.73 -16.54
N SER A 70 -30.32 10.07 -17.63
CA SER A 70 -29.41 9.11 -18.29
C SER A 70 -27.93 9.24 -17.94
N PHE A 71 -27.55 10.07 -16.96
CA PHE A 71 -26.18 10.12 -16.45
C PHE A 71 -26.12 9.79 -14.95
N SER A 72 -26.54 8.57 -14.62
CA SER A 72 -26.00 7.90 -13.44
C SER A 72 -24.61 7.38 -13.82
N ILE A 73 -23.58 8.23 -13.69
CA ILE A 73 -22.22 7.71 -13.55
C ILE A 73 -22.20 7.10 -12.15
N GLN A 74 -22.45 5.80 -12.03
CA GLN A 74 -21.96 5.05 -10.88
C GLN A 74 -20.43 5.10 -10.94
N ALA A 75 -19.85 6.11 -10.30
CA ALA A 75 -18.51 5.97 -9.75
C ALA A 75 -18.66 4.97 -8.60
N ASP A 76 -18.57 3.67 -8.95
CA ASP A 76 -18.40 2.59 -7.99
C ASP A 76 -16.99 2.70 -7.41
N ASP A 77 -16.78 3.69 -6.55
CA ASP A 77 -15.64 3.75 -5.63
C ASP A 77 -16.05 2.95 -4.39
N THR A 78 -16.48 1.70 -4.58
CA THR A 78 -16.56 0.75 -3.48
C THR A 78 -15.15 0.63 -2.93
N HIS A 79 -14.98 1.09 -1.68
CA HIS A 79 -13.82 0.81 -0.87
C HIS A 79 -13.69 -0.72 -0.71
N SER A 80 -13.08 -1.37 -1.70
CA SER A 80 -12.75 -2.78 -1.66
C SER A 80 -11.70 -2.95 -0.57
N MET A 81 -12.16 -3.25 0.64
CA MET A 81 -11.27 -3.67 1.71
C MET A 81 -10.56 -4.94 1.25
N LEU A 82 -9.24 -4.97 1.39
CA LEU A 82 -8.47 -6.17 1.10
C LEU A 82 -8.89 -7.27 2.07
N THR A 83 -9.20 -8.44 1.52
CA THR A 83 -9.55 -9.64 2.27
C THR A 83 -8.57 -10.77 1.95
N GLY A 84 -8.70 -11.93 2.62
CA GLY A 84 -7.91 -13.11 2.28
C GLY A 84 -7.99 -13.52 0.81
N LYS A 85 -9.07 -13.19 0.10
CA LYS A 85 -9.23 -13.43 -1.35
C LYS A 85 -8.21 -12.65 -2.20
N ASN A 86 -7.60 -11.60 -1.67
CA ASN A 86 -6.62 -10.78 -2.38
C ASN A 86 -5.16 -11.18 -2.10
N VAL A 87 -4.93 -12.23 -1.31
CA VAL A 87 -3.60 -12.63 -0.82
C VAL A 87 -3.16 -13.96 -1.44
N LEU A 88 -2.02 -13.98 -2.12
CA LEU A 88 -1.32 -15.23 -2.47
C LEU A 88 -0.27 -15.54 -1.39
N ILE A 89 -0.34 -16.72 -0.78
CA ILE A 89 0.64 -17.17 0.21
C ILE A 89 1.68 -18.05 -0.47
N LEU A 90 2.95 -17.70 -0.29
CA LEU A 90 4.11 -18.49 -0.70
C LEU A 90 4.74 -19.10 0.55
N TYR A 91 4.73 -20.43 0.63
CA TYR A 91 5.41 -21.18 1.70
C TYR A 91 6.53 -22.04 1.11
N LYS A 92 7.55 -22.38 1.90
CA LYS A 92 8.61 -23.29 1.44
C LYS A 92 8.16 -24.74 1.56
N LYS A 93 8.28 -25.52 0.47
CA LYS A 93 7.85 -26.93 0.42
C LYS A 93 8.56 -27.83 1.42
N ASP A 94 9.84 -27.59 1.70
CA ASP A 94 10.64 -28.44 2.58
C ASP A 94 10.80 -27.87 4.00
N ASP A 95 9.96 -26.90 4.37
CA ASP A 95 10.03 -26.24 5.67
C ASP A 95 8.71 -26.39 6.43
N ILE A 96 8.74 -27.19 7.51
CA ILE A 96 7.59 -27.46 8.36
C ILE A 96 7.09 -26.18 9.05
N LEU A 97 8.00 -25.30 9.49
CA LEU A 97 7.63 -24.05 10.15
C LEU A 97 6.92 -23.11 9.16
N SER A 98 7.49 -22.96 7.95
CA SER A 98 6.88 -22.16 6.88
C SER A 98 5.46 -22.62 6.55
N LYS A 99 5.24 -23.93 6.41
CA LYS A 99 3.91 -24.52 6.19
C LYS A 99 2.94 -24.21 7.33
N LYS A 100 3.37 -24.37 8.59
CA LYS A 100 2.53 -24.09 9.77
C LYS A 100 2.11 -22.62 9.82
N ILE A 101 3.03 -21.70 9.57
CA ILE A 101 2.74 -20.25 9.54
C ILE A 101 1.74 -19.94 8.42
N ALA A 102 1.94 -20.49 7.22
CA ALA A 102 1.04 -20.32 6.08
C ALA A 102 -0.38 -20.82 6.38
N ALA A 103 -0.51 -22.03 6.92
CA ALA A 103 -1.80 -22.60 7.28
C ALA A 103 -2.52 -21.77 8.34
N TYR A 104 -1.81 -21.33 9.38
CA TYR A 104 -2.39 -20.51 10.44
C TYR A 104 -2.83 -19.14 9.93
N TYR A 105 -2.00 -18.46 9.13
CA TYR A 105 -2.40 -17.19 8.52
C TYR A 105 -3.61 -17.35 7.60
N ALA A 106 -3.62 -18.41 6.79
CA ALA A 106 -4.72 -18.68 5.87
C ALA A 106 -6.04 -18.91 6.60
N ASP A 107 -6.03 -19.66 7.69
CA ASP A 107 -7.19 -19.87 8.58
C ASP A 107 -7.69 -18.53 9.14
N LYS A 108 -6.82 -17.75 9.80
CA LYS A 108 -7.20 -16.49 10.45
C LYS A 108 -7.70 -15.41 9.51
N ARG A 109 -7.23 -15.41 8.26
CA ARG A 109 -7.57 -14.38 7.26
C ARG A 109 -8.53 -14.90 6.18
N SER A 110 -9.04 -16.12 6.31
CA SER A 110 -9.92 -16.79 5.35
C SER A 110 -9.34 -16.78 3.92
N VAL A 111 -8.04 -17.08 3.78
CA VAL A 111 -7.36 -17.18 2.49
C VAL A 111 -7.72 -18.52 1.84
N PRO A 112 -8.28 -18.53 0.61
CA PRO A 112 -8.60 -19.77 -0.10
C PRO A 112 -7.40 -20.71 -0.25
N SER A 113 -7.64 -22.02 -0.17
CA SER A 113 -6.59 -23.04 -0.35
C SER A 113 -5.92 -22.96 -1.72
N SER A 114 -6.65 -22.55 -2.76
CA SER A 114 -6.12 -22.31 -4.11
C SER A 114 -5.11 -21.14 -4.20
N GLN A 115 -5.06 -20.30 -3.16
CA GLN A 115 -4.14 -19.17 -3.04
C GLN A 115 -2.95 -19.47 -2.11
N GLN A 116 -2.65 -20.75 -1.89
CA GLN A 116 -1.48 -21.20 -1.14
C GLN A 116 -0.57 -22.01 -2.05
N LEU A 117 0.64 -21.50 -2.30
CA LEU A 117 1.58 -22.07 -3.24
C LEU A 117 2.87 -22.48 -2.52
N GLY A 118 3.20 -23.76 -2.62
CA GLY A 118 4.48 -24.28 -2.16
C GLY A 118 5.58 -23.93 -3.16
N ILE A 119 6.65 -23.32 -2.67
CA ILE A 119 7.84 -22.96 -3.44
C ILE A 119 9.01 -23.87 -3.03
N GLN A 120 9.71 -24.38 -4.05
CA GLN A 120 10.97 -25.09 -3.88
C GLN A 120 12.11 -24.06 -3.91
N LEU A 121 12.90 -23.99 -2.85
CA LEU A 121 14.13 -23.18 -2.80
C LEU A 121 15.25 -24.01 -2.19
N ASP A 122 16.48 -23.71 -2.59
CA ASP A 122 17.66 -24.25 -1.93
C ASP A 122 17.71 -23.75 -0.48
N SER A 123 17.79 -24.67 0.49
CA SER A 123 17.87 -24.38 1.91
C SER A 123 19.25 -23.88 2.35
N ASN A 124 20.28 -24.13 1.54
CA ASN A 124 21.68 -23.91 1.90
C ASN A 124 22.19 -22.50 1.60
N SER A 125 21.43 -21.71 0.84
CA SER A 125 21.76 -20.33 0.49
C SER A 125 20.64 -19.38 0.88
N SER A 126 20.99 -18.21 1.41
CA SER A 126 20.08 -17.07 1.57
C SER A 126 20.12 -16.11 0.37
N THR A 127 20.80 -16.48 -0.71
CA THR A 127 20.90 -15.69 -1.95
C THR A 127 20.38 -16.48 -3.14
N LEU A 128 19.46 -15.88 -3.91
CA LEU A 128 19.01 -16.36 -5.20
C LEU A 128 19.78 -15.65 -6.32
N SER A 129 20.26 -16.43 -7.29
CA SER A 129 20.71 -15.94 -8.59
C SER A 129 19.53 -15.41 -9.41
N ARG A 130 19.83 -14.63 -10.46
CA ARG A 130 18.83 -14.15 -11.43
C ARG A 130 18.06 -15.30 -12.09
N SER A 131 18.73 -16.39 -12.43
CA SER A 131 18.09 -17.57 -13.03
C SER A 131 17.11 -18.23 -12.06
N GLN A 132 17.52 -18.45 -10.80
CA GLN A 132 16.66 -19.01 -9.77
C GLN A 132 15.44 -18.12 -9.48
N PHE A 133 15.64 -16.79 -9.46
CA PHE A 133 14.54 -15.85 -9.27
C PHE A 133 13.59 -15.82 -10.47
N ASN A 134 14.10 -15.83 -11.70
CA ASN A 134 13.25 -15.92 -12.90
C ASN A 134 12.41 -17.21 -12.90
N GLN A 135 12.95 -18.31 -12.39
CA GLN A 135 12.20 -19.56 -12.22
C GLN A 135 11.10 -19.43 -11.16
N LEU A 136 11.38 -18.73 -10.06
CA LEU A 136 10.37 -18.39 -9.05
C LEU A 136 9.25 -17.54 -9.67
N GLU A 137 9.58 -16.49 -10.43
CA GLU A 137 8.61 -15.62 -11.12
C GLU A 137 7.71 -16.43 -12.06
N LYS A 138 8.30 -17.31 -12.89
CA LYS A 138 7.55 -18.22 -13.76
C LYS A 138 6.61 -19.14 -13.00
N THR A 139 7.01 -19.58 -11.81
CA THR A 139 6.20 -20.46 -10.95
C THR A 139 5.01 -19.72 -10.34
N ILE A 140 5.18 -18.47 -9.90
CA ILE A 140 4.10 -17.69 -9.29
C ILE A 140 3.14 -17.09 -10.31
N GLN A 141 3.62 -16.74 -11.52
CA GLN A 141 2.86 -15.97 -12.52
C GLN A 141 1.47 -16.54 -12.83
N PRO A 142 1.27 -17.86 -13.01
CA PRO A 142 -0.06 -18.42 -13.29
C PRO A 142 -1.07 -18.22 -12.15
N HIS A 143 -0.59 -18.03 -10.91
CA HIS A 143 -1.42 -17.82 -9.73
C HIS A 143 -1.75 -16.33 -9.48
N LEU A 144 -1.12 -15.42 -10.21
CA LEU A 144 -1.30 -13.97 -10.07
C LEU A 144 -2.52 -13.48 -10.86
N SER A 145 -3.72 -13.89 -10.44
CA SER A 145 -4.97 -13.37 -11.00
C SER A 145 -5.10 -11.85 -10.79
N LYS A 146 -6.07 -11.21 -11.46
CA LYS A 146 -6.37 -9.78 -11.26
C LYS A 146 -6.83 -9.46 -9.82
N ASN A 147 -7.35 -10.46 -9.11
CA ASN A 147 -7.84 -10.32 -7.74
C ASN A 147 -6.70 -10.33 -6.70
N ILE A 148 -5.54 -10.94 -7.03
CA ILE A 148 -4.38 -10.97 -6.14
C ILE A 148 -3.69 -9.60 -6.15
N LYS A 149 -3.63 -8.97 -4.97
CA LYS A 149 -3.02 -7.66 -4.71
C LYS A 149 -1.85 -7.73 -3.73
N VAL A 150 -1.80 -8.79 -2.93
CA VAL A 150 -0.77 -9.00 -1.91
C VAL A 150 -0.15 -10.38 -2.07
N ILE A 151 1.17 -10.46 -1.93
CA ILE A 151 1.92 -11.72 -1.91
C ILE A 151 2.58 -11.84 -0.53
N LEU A 152 2.20 -12.87 0.23
CA LEU A 152 2.72 -13.15 1.56
C LEU A 152 3.76 -14.26 1.49
N LEU A 153 5.00 -13.98 1.91
CA LEU A 153 6.05 -14.97 2.05
C LEU A 153 6.12 -15.40 3.51
N THR A 154 5.94 -16.70 3.78
CA THR A 154 6.00 -17.27 5.15
C THR A 154 7.34 -17.92 5.42
N TRP A 155 8.43 -17.26 5.00
CA TRP A 155 9.77 -17.83 5.02
C TRP A 155 10.53 -17.36 6.25
N THR A 156 11.28 -18.25 6.89
CA THR A 156 12.05 -17.93 8.10
C THR A 156 13.25 -17.01 7.80
N LYS A 157 13.95 -17.27 6.68
CA LYS A 157 15.14 -16.52 6.28
C LYS A 157 14.77 -15.43 5.24
N PRO A 158 15.26 -14.19 5.39
CA PRO A 158 15.14 -13.19 4.33
C PRO A 158 16.07 -13.56 3.17
N TYR A 159 15.50 -14.03 2.06
CA TYR A 159 16.29 -14.27 0.86
C TYR A 159 16.66 -12.96 0.18
N ARG A 160 17.86 -12.91 -0.38
CA ARG A 160 18.35 -11.83 -1.22
C ARG A 160 18.34 -12.29 -2.67
N VAL A 161 17.77 -11.51 -3.57
CA VAL A 161 17.85 -11.74 -5.02
C VAL A 161 18.98 -10.87 -5.54
N LYS A 162 20.18 -11.46 -5.69
CA LYS A 162 21.43 -10.72 -5.96
C LYS A 162 21.63 -9.55 -5.00
N CYS A 163 21.25 -8.33 -5.33
CA CYS A 163 21.40 -7.15 -4.47
C CYS A 163 20.07 -6.63 -3.90
N MET A 164 18.92 -7.13 -4.35
CA MET A 164 17.60 -6.76 -3.84
C MET A 164 17.13 -7.70 -2.74
N SER A 165 16.30 -7.21 -1.82
CA SER A 165 15.51 -8.09 -0.94
C SER A 165 14.50 -8.90 -1.76
N ILE A 166 14.14 -10.11 -1.30
CA ILE A 166 13.14 -10.92 -2.00
C ILE A 166 11.80 -10.21 -2.15
N THR A 167 11.33 -9.47 -1.14
CA THR A 167 10.04 -8.76 -1.22
C THR A 167 10.11 -7.62 -2.23
N SER A 168 11.18 -6.82 -2.22
CA SER A 168 11.39 -5.79 -3.25
C SER A 168 11.44 -6.41 -4.66
N ALA A 169 12.16 -7.51 -4.83
CA ALA A 169 12.28 -8.18 -6.13
C ALA A 169 10.94 -8.78 -6.61
N VAL A 170 10.16 -9.42 -5.72
CA VAL A 170 8.84 -9.96 -6.07
C VAL A 170 7.84 -8.86 -6.42
N THR A 171 7.93 -7.70 -5.77
CA THR A 171 7.00 -6.59 -6.00
C THR A 171 7.34 -5.72 -7.21
N LEU A 172 8.63 -5.42 -7.41
CA LEU A 172 9.09 -4.50 -8.46
C LEU A 172 9.66 -5.21 -9.68
N GLY A 173 9.86 -6.53 -9.60
CA GLY A 173 10.77 -7.26 -10.48
C GLY A 173 12.23 -7.02 -10.06
N PHE A 174 13.11 -7.98 -10.33
CA PHE A 174 14.54 -7.73 -10.12
C PHE A 174 15.10 -6.81 -11.21
N ASP A 175 15.72 -5.71 -10.77
CA ASP A 175 16.36 -4.67 -11.56
C ASP A 175 17.52 -4.07 -10.74
N GLU A 176 18.74 -4.12 -11.27
CA GLU A 176 19.95 -3.65 -10.60
C GLU A 176 19.94 -2.13 -10.34
N GLN A 177 19.07 -1.38 -11.02
CA GLN A 177 18.86 0.04 -10.72
C GLN A 177 18.27 0.27 -9.31
N TYR A 178 17.70 -0.75 -8.68
CA TYR A 178 17.27 -0.70 -7.27
C TYR A 178 18.37 -1.11 -6.28
N CYS A 179 19.59 -1.34 -6.73
CA CYS A 179 20.70 -1.74 -5.89
C CYS A 179 21.59 -0.55 -5.57
N SER A 180 21.79 -0.28 -4.27
CA SER A 180 22.70 0.77 -3.81
C SER A 180 24.16 0.45 -4.13
N HIS A 181 24.46 -0.83 -4.35
CA HIS A 181 25.75 -1.32 -4.82
C HIS A 181 25.58 -1.91 -6.21
N ASN A 182 26.37 -1.44 -7.16
CA ASN A 182 26.36 -1.90 -8.56
C ASN A 182 27.80 -1.96 -9.10
N ALA A 183 27.95 -2.21 -10.41
CA ALA A 183 29.28 -2.33 -11.03
C ALA A 183 30.14 -1.07 -10.84
N ASP A 184 29.51 0.12 -10.79
CA ASP A 184 30.17 1.43 -10.68
C ASP A 184 30.41 1.84 -9.21
N HIS A 185 29.61 1.30 -8.29
CA HIS A 185 29.63 1.66 -6.88
C HIS A 185 29.64 0.42 -5.98
N GLN A 186 30.84 -0.06 -5.64
CA GLN A 186 31.02 -1.30 -4.86
C GLN A 186 30.93 -1.11 -3.34
N THR A 187 31.01 0.12 -2.84
CA THR A 187 30.88 0.44 -1.40
C THR A 187 30.07 1.72 -1.19
N GLY A 188 29.50 1.88 0.00
CA GLY A 188 28.74 3.06 0.39
C GLY A 188 27.23 2.94 0.13
N CYS A 189 26.50 4.00 0.47
CA CYS A 189 25.05 4.07 0.26
C CYS A 189 24.74 5.05 -0.88
N HIS A 190 24.46 4.51 -2.06
CA HIS A 190 24.15 5.31 -3.25
C HIS A 190 22.65 5.36 -3.51
N PRO A 191 22.14 6.45 -4.10
CA PRO A 191 20.74 6.56 -4.50
C PRO A 191 20.34 5.41 -5.44
N THR A 192 19.19 4.82 -5.16
CA THR A 192 18.57 3.83 -6.06
C THR A 192 17.51 4.51 -6.93
N LYS A 193 17.09 3.82 -7.99
CA LYS A 193 15.91 4.21 -8.77
C LYS A 193 14.70 4.46 -7.87
N ASN A 194 13.95 5.52 -8.18
CA ASN A 194 12.74 5.85 -7.46
C ASN A 194 11.72 4.70 -7.56
N SER A 195 11.14 4.34 -6.41
CA SER A 195 10.10 3.32 -6.37
C SER A 195 8.84 3.83 -7.07
N PRO A 196 8.30 3.10 -8.07
CA PRO A 196 7.05 3.50 -8.71
C PRO A 196 5.86 3.42 -7.77
N LEU A 197 6.01 2.82 -6.58
CA LEU A 197 4.99 2.72 -5.54
C LEU A 197 4.94 3.93 -4.61
N PHE A 198 5.96 4.80 -4.64
CA PHE A 198 5.97 5.98 -3.80
C PHE A 198 4.82 6.92 -4.20
N ASN A 199 3.97 7.25 -3.21
CA ASN A 199 2.84 8.16 -3.37
C ASN A 199 1.88 7.82 -4.53
N ILE A 200 1.71 6.53 -4.85
CA ILE A 200 0.74 6.13 -5.87
C ILE A 200 -0.69 6.26 -5.36
N SER A 201 -1.59 6.70 -6.25
CA SER A 201 -3.02 6.62 -5.99
C SER A 201 -3.51 5.17 -6.00
N ARG A 202 -4.60 4.89 -5.27
CA ARG A 202 -5.26 3.58 -5.30
C ARG A 202 -5.70 3.18 -6.71
N SER A 203 -6.19 4.14 -7.50
CA SER A 203 -6.59 3.92 -8.89
C SER A 203 -5.40 3.44 -9.73
N LYS A 204 -4.21 4.02 -9.54
CA LYS A 204 -2.98 3.60 -10.21
C LYS A 204 -2.49 2.23 -9.72
N ALA A 205 -2.60 1.95 -8.42
CA ALA A 205 -2.27 0.64 -7.85
C ALA A 205 -3.12 -0.49 -8.47
N ASN A 206 -4.37 -0.19 -8.82
CA ASN A 206 -5.35 -1.14 -9.35
C ASN A 206 -5.41 -1.22 -10.89
N GLN A 207 -4.49 -0.58 -11.63
CA GLN A 207 -4.39 -0.71 -13.08
C GLN A 207 -4.12 -2.17 -13.51
N SER A 208 -4.17 -2.47 -14.80
CA SER A 208 -3.93 -3.81 -15.34
C SER A 208 -2.55 -3.89 -16.03
N PRO A 209 -1.63 -4.77 -15.61
CA PRO A 209 -1.69 -5.61 -14.41
C PRO A 209 -1.56 -4.77 -13.11
N PRO A 210 -2.18 -5.21 -12.00
CA PRO A 210 -2.11 -4.45 -10.75
C PRO A 210 -0.73 -4.59 -10.13
N TRP A 211 -0.32 -3.55 -9.41
CA TRP A 211 0.83 -3.65 -8.51
C TRP A 211 0.51 -4.65 -7.42
N ARG A 212 1.48 -5.51 -7.10
CA ARG A 212 1.34 -6.55 -6.08
C ARG A 212 2.37 -6.34 -4.98
N LEU A 213 1.90 -5.81 -3.86
CA LEU A 213 2.76 -5.62 -2.71
C LEU A 213 3.11 -6.98 -2.13
N SER A 214 4.37 -7.17 -1.77
CA SER A 214 4.82 -8.38 -1.11
C SER A 214 5.33 -8.06 0.28
N MET A 215 5.07 -8.98 1.19
CA MET A 215 5.49 -8.88 2.58
C MET A 215 6.00 -10.25 3.03
N MET A 216 6.90 -10.23 4.01
CA MET A 216 7.40 -11.44 4.63
C MET A 216 6.94 -11.50 6.08
N LEU A 217 6.37 -12.64 6.45
CA LEU A 217 5.93 -12.95 7.80
C LEU A 217 6.77 -14.12 8.31
N SER A 218 7.62 -13.83 9.28
CA SER A 218 8.59 -14.77 9.83
C SER A 218 8.47 -14.82 11.36
N GLY A 219 9.06 -15.86 11.94
CA GLY A 219 9.26 -16.03 13.38
C GLY A 219 10.32 -17.10 13.61
N GLU A 220 11.06 -17.03 14.72
CA GLU A 220 12.07 -18.05 15.06
C GLU A 220 11.43 -19.42 15.31
N ASN A 221 10.17 -19.39 15.76
CA ASN A 221 9.33 -20.55 15.98
C ASN A 221 7.86 -20.19 15.67
N PHE A 222 7.01 -21.20 15.73
CA PHE A 222 5.60 -21.05 15.39
C PHE A 222 4.86 -20.10 16.35
N GLU A 223 5.15 -20.14 17.64
CA GLU A 223 4.46 -19.31 18.65
C GLU A 223 4.74 -17.81 18.44
N GLN A 224 5.97 -17.44 18.11
CA GLN A 224 6.29 -16.04 17.78
C GLN A 224 5.56 -15.55 16.53
N ALA A 225 5.54 -16.35 15.47
CA ALA A 225 4.83 -16.02 14.24
C ALA A 225 3.31 -15.95 14.48
N LYS A 226 2.76 -16.90 15.25
CA LYS A 226 1.36 -16.92 15.67
C LYS A 226 0.99 -15.66 16.44
N ALA A 227 1.79 -15.27 17.44
CA ALA A 227 1.55 -14.06 18.21
C ALA A 227 1.59 -12.80 17.34
N LEU A 228 2.46 -12.75 16.33
CA LEU A 228 2.49 -11.64 15.36
C LEU A 228 1.21 -11.61 14.50
N ILE A 229 0.73 -12.77 14.04
CA ILE A 229 -0.52 -12.88 13.28
C ILE A 229 -1.70 -12.43 14.14
N ASP A 230 -1.81 -12.93 15.36
CA ASP A 230 -2.90 -12.63 16.28
C ASP A 230 -2.95 -11.14 16.62
N ARG A 231 -1.80 -10.51 16.89
CA ARG A 231 -1.73 -9.05 17.05
C ARG A 231 -2.21 -8.29 15.83
N GLY A 232 -1.87 -8.77 14.63
CA GLY A 232 -2.35 -8.18 13.39
C GLY A 232 -3.86 -8.29 13.22
N ILE A 233 -4.47 -9.41 13.65
CA ILE A 233 -5.94 -9.59 13.64
C ILE A 233 -6.59 -8.66 14.67
N GLU A 234 -6.06 -8.58 15.88
CA GLU A 234 -6.58 -7.70 16.94
C GLU A 234 -6.50 -6.22 16.54
N ALA A 235 -5.44 -5.84 15.82
CA ALA A 235 -5.25 -4.47 15.35
C ALA A 235 -6.23 -4.05 14.23
N ASP A 236 -6.76 -5.00 13.45
CA ASP A 236 -7.61 -4.70 12.29
C ASP A 236 -8.87 -3.92 12.72
N GLY A 237 -9.00 -2.68 12.23
CA GLY A 237 -10.16 -1.83 12.52
C GLY A 237 -10.31 -1.41 13.98
N SER A 238 -9.29 -1.65 14.82
CA SER A 238 -9.34 -1.36 16.27
C SER A 238 -9.40 0.13 16.62
N ASP A 239 -9.00 1.02 15.68
CA ASP A 239 -8.96 2.48 15.87
C ASP A 239 -8.52 2.89 17.30
N PRO A 240 -7.30 2.50 17.74
CA PRO A 240 -6.92 2.62 19.13
C PRO A 240 -6.87 4.08 19.57
N VAL A 241 -7.25 4.34 20.81
CA VAL A 241 -7.13 5.65 21.48
C VAL A 241 -5.80 5.72 22.24
N GLY A 242 -5.23 6.92 22.40
CA GLY A 242 -4.00 7.08 23.15
C GLY A 242 -3.22 8.35 22.80
N ASP A 243 -1.95 8.34 23.22
CA ASP A 243 -1.01 9.44 23.02
C ASP A 243 0.02 9.07 21.95
N ALA A 244 0.25 9.97 21.01
CA ALA A 244 1.31 9.84 20.01
C ALA A 244 2.34 10.96 20.19
N TYR A 245 3.58 10.56 20.44
CA TYR A 245 4.69 11.46 20.70
C TYR A 245 5.53 11.63 19.44
N LEU A 246 5.57 12.85 18.92
CA LEU A 246 6.54 13.26 17.92
C LEU A 246 7.84 13.58 18.67
N VAL A 247 8.95 12.97 18.29
CA VAL A 247 10.20 13.07 19.05
C VAL A 247 11.29 13.65 18.16
N ARG A 248 11.98 14.68 18.67
CA ARG A 248 13.25 15.12 18.12
C ARG A 248 14.38 14.40 18.87
N THR A 249 15.27 13.75 18.13
CA THR A 249 16.43 13.07 18.72
C THR A 249 17.68 13.94 18.56
N GLN A 250 18.79 13.52 19.18
CA GLN A 250 20.10 14.18 18.99
C GLN A 250 20.68 13.95 17.59
N ASP A 251 20.21 12.92 16.88
CA ASP A 251 20.57 12.65 15.50
C ASP A 251 19.83 13.63 14.57
N ALA A 252 20.59 14.56 13.98
CA ALA A 252 20.07 15.58 13.08
C ALA A 252 19.44 14.97 11.81
N ASN A 253 20.01 13.88 11.29
CA ASN A 253 19.52 13.21 10.08
C ASN A 253 18.19 12.50 10.33
N ARG A 254 17.97 11.97 11.54
CA ARG A 254 16.68 11.39 11.95
C ARG A 254 15.64 12.42 12.36
N SER A 255 16.03 13.69 12.49
CA SER A 255 15.17 14.77 12.98
C SER A 255 14.78 15.77 11.90
N THR A 256 15.11 15.57 10.62
CA THR A 256 14.85 16.54 9.52
C THR A 256 13.41 17.11 9.46
N ARG A 257 12.42 16.33 9.90
CA ARG A 257 10.98 16.72 9.94
C ARG A 257 10.57 17.43 11.24
N TRP A 258 11.45 17.58 12.23
CA TRP A 258 11.12 18.21 13.51
C TRP A 258 10.52 19.63 13.39
N PRO A 259 10.90 20.49 12.41
CA PRO A 259 10.35 21.84 12.33
C PRO A 259 8.82 21.88 12.15
N ILE A 260 8.22 20.84 11.55
CA ILE A 260 6.77 20.79 11.30
C ILE A 260 5.98 20.14 12.45
N PHE A 261 6.62 19.54 13.46
CA PHE A 261 5.90 18.78 14.49
C PHE A 261 5.02 19.67 15.39
N LYS A 262 5.52 20.84 15.81
CA LYS A 262 4.70 21.81 16.57
C LYS A 262 3.44 22.23 15.82
N GLN A 263 3.60 22.53 14.53
CA GLN A 263 2.50 22.93 13.67
C GLN A 263 1.50 21.78 13.52
N LEU A 264 1.97 20.55 13.31
CA LEU A 264 1.12 19.37 13.24
C LEU A 264 0.30 19.19 14.53
N VAL A 265 0.91 19.27 15.71
CA VAL A 265 0.20 19.19 17.00
C VAL A 265 -0.87 20.27 17.12
N SER A 266 -0.58 21.50 16.70
CA SER A 266 -1.55 22.61 16.78
C SER A 266 -2.74 22.46 15.82
N LEU A 267 -2.51 21.84 14.65
CA LEU A 267 -3.51 21.69 13.60
C LEU A 267 -4.26 20.36 13.67
N TRP A 268 -3.75 19.37 14.41
CA TRP A 268 -4.35 18.06 14.51
C TRP A 268 -5.64 18.15 15.35
N PRO A 269 -6.83 18.02 14.74
CA PRO A 269 -8.03 17.85 15.55
C PRO A 269 -7.88 16.57 16.37
N ARG A 270 -8.42 16.51 17.60
CA ARG A 270 -8.54 15.23 18.31
C ARG A 270 -9.31 14.26 17.44
N TYR A 271 -8.60 13.45 16.67
CA TYR A 271 -9.16 12.53 15.70
C TYR A 271 -9.16 11.15 16.32
N LYS A 272 -10.36 10.57 16.48
CA LYS A 272 -10.56 9.21 16.99
C LYS A 272 -9.80 8.91 18.30
N GLY A 273 -9.75 9.87 19.22
CA GLY A 273 -9.14 9.66 20.54
C GLY A 273 -7.60 9.56 20.57
N ILE A 274 -6.91 9.98 19.50
CA ILE A 274 -5.46 10.18 19.51
C ILE A 274 -5.12 11.62 19.90
N THR A 275 -4.28 11.79 20.93
CA THR A 275 -3.68 13.05 21.34
C THR A 275 -2.24 13.13 20.84
N LEU A 276 -1.89 14.16 20.07
CA LEU A 276 -0.52 14.36 19.62
C LEU A 276 0.26 15.23 20.61
N HIS A 277 1.52 14.85 20.85
CA HIS A 277 2.47 15.57 21.69
C HIS A 277 3.77 15.83 20.90
N TYR A 278 4.42 16.96 21.16
CA TYR A 278 5.77 17.28 20.66
C TYR A 278 6.53 18.12 21.68
#